data_AF-A0A4S4DIJ0-F1
#
_entry.id   AF-A0A4S4DIJ0-F1
#
_cell.length_a   1.000
_cell.length_b   1.000
_cell.length_c   1.000
_cell.angle_alpha   90.00
_cell.angle_beta   90.00
_cell.angle_gamma   90.00
#
_symmetry.space_group_name_H-M   'P 1'
#
loop_
_entity.id
_entity.type
_entity.pdbx_description
1 polymer ?
#
loop_
_entity_poly.entity_id
_entity_poly.type
_entity_poly.pdbx_seq_one_letter_code
_entity_poly.pdbx_strand_id
1 'polypeptide(L)'
;MAIYTTGKGASAIELIATIHKDPVTREWALEGGAFVIADKGICLIDEFDKMNEQGRYDSSKTFSQNVESTNPIISRFDILCVVKDVVDLVKDEMLARFVVDSHFKSQPKGVNIHEKSISNSHDKIETSSMPTDPEILPQDLLKNLTFAKLNVFPSFHDAGLNKLTQVYAELWRESLVRFSFLFFPMFQSICDFIHVIS
;
A
#
# COMPACT_ATOMS: atom_id res chain seq x y z
N MET A 1 -1.20 7.26 -13.64
CA MET A 1 -2.61 6.84 -13.47
C MET A 1 -2.66 5.91 -12.27
N ALA A 2 -3.64 6.06 -11.39
CA ALA A 2 -3.91 5.12 -10.32
C ALA A 2 -5.34 4.59 -10.49
N ILE A 3 -5.52 3.28 -10.39
CA ILE A 3 -6.83 2.62 -10.44
C ILE A 3 -7.07 1.94 -9.10
N TYR A 4 -8.28 2.06 -8.56
CA TYR A 4 -8.70 1.40 -7.33
C TYR A 4 -9.77 0.36 -7.64
N THR A 5 -9.65 -0.82 -7.06
CA THR A 5 -10.64 -1.89 -7.12
C THR A 5 -10.73 -2.64 -5.79
N THR A 6 -11.81 -3.38 -5.58
CA THR A 6 -12.03 -4.23 -4.40
C THR A 6 -11.97 -5.70 -4.81
N GLY A 7 -11.25 -6.52 -4.06
CA GLY A 7 -11.01 -7.94 -4.33
C GLY A 7 -12.27 -8.79 -4.29
N LYS A 8 -13.32 -8.36 -3.58
CA LYS A 8 -14.65 -9.03 -3.62
C LYS A 8 -15.42 -8.78 -4.91
N GLY A 9 -15.15 -7.66 -5.59
CA GLY A 9 -15.77 -7.30 -6.87
C GLY A 9 -14.93 -7.69 -8.07
N ALA A 10 -13.60 -7.64 -7.93
CA ALA A 10 -12.65 -7.85 -9.01
C ALA A 10 -12.52 -9.34 -9.36
N SER A 11 -13.20 -9.79 -10.40
CA SER A 11 -12.90 -11.08 -11.01
C SER A 11 -11.56 -11.02 -11.77
N ALA A 12 -10.90 -12.16 -11.99
CA ALA A 12 -9.66 -12.22 -12.79
C ALA A 12 -9.85 -11.62 -14.21
N ILE A 13 -11.07 -11.66 -14.73
CA ILE A 13 -11.46 -11.11 -16.03
C ILE A 13 -11.43 -9.57 -16.00
N GLU A 14 -11.91 -8.96 -14.92
CA GLU A 14 -11.96 -7.50 -14.74
C GLU A 14 -10.57 -6.88 -14.47
N LEU A 15 -9.64 -7.67 -13.93
CA LEU A 15 -8.26 -7.22 -13.72
C LEU A 15 -7.43 -7.26 -15.02
N ILE A 16 -7.69 -8.25 -15.89
CA ILE A 16 -6.87 -8.53 -17.06
C ILE A 16 -7.49 -7.93 -18.33
N ALA A 17 -8.55 -8.53 -18.84
CA ALA A 17 -9.26 -8.09 -20.04
C ALA A 17 -10.57 -8.87 -20.20
N THR A 18 -11.56 -8.21 -20.79
CA THR A 18 -12.88 -8.79 -21.10
C THR A 18 -13.15 -8.67 -22.60
N ILE A 19 -13.74 -9.71 -23.19
CA ILE A 19 -14.24 -9.67 -24.57
C ILE A 19 -15.75 -9.50 -24.51
N HIS A 20 -16.28 -8.50 -25.20
CA HIS A 20 -17.72 -8.31 -25.36
C HIS A 20 -18.08 -8.25 -26.84
N LYS A 21 -19.30 -8.66 -27.17
CA LYS A 21 -19.86 -8.52 -28.51
C LYS A 21 -20.79 -7.32 -28.52
N ASP A 22 -20.47 -6.33 -29.33
CA ASP A 22 -21.30 -5.12 -29.44
C ASP A 22 -22.69 -5.51 -29.99
N PRO A 23 -23.78 -5.16 -29.29
CA PRO A 23 -25.14 -5.52 -29.69
C PRO A 23 -25.57 -4.88 -31.02
N VAL A 24 -24.96 -3.77 -31.42
CA VAL A 24 -25.31 -3.02 -32.64
C VAL A 24 -24.44 -3.46 -33.82
N THR A 25 -23.12 -3.38 -33.68
CA THR A 25 -22.18 -3.69 -34.78
C THR A 25 -21.97 -5.20 -34.97
N ARG A 26 -22.32 -6.03 -33.96
CA ARG A 26 -22.02 -7.47 -33.90
C ARG A 26 -20.54 -7.81 -33.97
N GLU A 27 -19.66 -6.83 -33.81
CA GLU A 27 -18.22 -7.03 -33.76
C GLU A 27 -17.78 -7.45 -32.35
N TRP A 28 -16.65 -8.15 -32.30
CA TRP A 28 -16.00 -8.50 -31.04
C TRP A 28 -15.08 -7.37 -30.63
N ALA A 29 -15.31 -6.80 -29.45
CA ALA A 29 -14.49 -5.77 -28.86
C ALA A 29 -13.76 -6.32 -27.62
N LEU A 30 -12.49 -5.94 -27.49
CA LEU A 30 -11.65 -6.27 -26.34
C LEU A 30 -11.54 -5.03 -25.45
N GLU A 31 -11.91 -5.18 -24.19
CA GLU A 31 -11.77 -4.15 -23.16
C GLU A 31 -10.65 -4.54 -22.19
N GLY A 32 -9.69 -3.64 -21.99
CA GLY A 32 -8.60 -3.84 -21.04
C GLY A 32 -9.10 -3.74 -19.60
N GLY A 33 -8.67 -4.67 -18.75
CA GLY A 33 -8.98 -4.65 -17.33
C GLY A 33 -8.12 -3.64 -16.55
N ALA A 34 -8.29 -3.63 -15.22
CA ALA A 34 -7.64 -2.66 -14.33
C ALA A 34 -6.11 -2.60 -14.49
N PHE A 35 -5.43 -3.73 -14.72
CA PHE A 35 -3.97 -3.73 -14.92
C PHE A 35 -3.54 -3.13 -16.25
N VAL A 36 -4.33 -3.30 -17.31
CA VAL A 36 -4.05 -2.70 -18.62
C VAL A 36 -4.22 -1.19 -18.53
N ILE A 37 -5.27 -0.72 -17.85
CA ILE A 37 -5.54 0.71 -17.64
C ILE A 37 -4.47 1.34 -16.74
N ALA A 38 -3.94 0.58 -15.79
CA ALA A 38 -2.90 1.02 -14.87
C ALA A 38 -1.46 0.84 -15.40
N ASP A 39 -1.25 0.64 -16.72
CA ASP A 39 0.10 0.46 -17.28
C ASP A 39 1.06 1.60 -16.87
N LYS A 40 2.26 1.21 -16.42
CA LYS A 40 3.27 2.09 -15.79
C LYS A 40 2.76 2.92 -14.61
N GLY A 41 1.59 2.60 -14.07
CA GLY A 41 0.87 3.27 -13.00
C GLY A 41 0.85 2.47 -11.70
N ILE A 42 -0.22 2.66 -10.92
CA ILE A 42 -0.47 1.94 -9.66
C ILE A 42 -1.88 1.37 -9.72
N CYS A 43 -2.02 0.07 -9.44
CA CYS A 43 -3.32 -0.57 -9.23
C CYS A 43 -3.47 -0.89 -7.74
N LEU A 44 -4.47 -0.31 -7.09
CA LEU A 44 -4.80 -0.54 -5.69
C LEU A 44 -5.91 -1.57 -5.63
N ILE A 45 -5.65 -2.71 -4.98
CA ILE A 45 -6.67 -3.73 -4.73
C ILE A 45 -6.86 -3.82 -3.22
N ASP A 46 -8.05 -3.47 -2.77
CA ASP A 46 -8.46 -3.60 -1.38
C ASP A 46 -9.17 -4.94 -1.15
N GLU A 47 -9.16 -5.47 0.08
CA GLU A 47 -9.81 -6.74 0.42
C GLU A 47 -9.46 -7.91 -0.52
N PHE A 48 -8.20 -7.99 -0.96
CA PHE A 48 -7.71 -9.03 -1.88
C PHE A 48 -7.91 -10.45 -1.33
N ASP A 49 -7.96 -10.61 0.00
CA ASP A 49 -8.18 -11.88 0.65
C ASP A 49 -9.01 -11.76 1.95
N LYS A 50 -9.56 -12.89 2.40
CA LYS A 50 -10.17 -13.04 3.73
C LYS A 50 -9.10 -13.46 4.73
N MET A 51 -8.96 -12.67 5.79
CA MET A 51 -8.31 -13.16 7.01
C MET A 51 -9.20 -14.23 7.65
N ASN A 52 -8.61 -15.06 8.52
CA ASN A 52 -9.28 -16.15 9.24
C ASN A 52 -10.68 -15.77 9.78
N GLU A 53 -11.51 -16.77 10.07
CA GLU A 53 -12.89 -16.58 10.60
C GLU A 53 -12.98 -15.67 11.85
N GLN A 54 -11.87 -15.47 12.58
CA GLN A 54 -11.78 -14.61 13.76
C GLN A 54 -11.41 -13.15 13.44
N GLY A 55 -11.06 -12.84 12.19
CA GLY A 55 -10.73 -11.50 11.70
C GLY A 55 -9.49 -10.85 12.31
N ARG A 56 -8.67 -11.60 13.05
CA ARG A 56 -7.49 -11.11 13.78
C ARG A 56 -6.26 -11.95 13.48
N TYR A 57 -5.11 -11.29 13.39
CA TYR A 57 -3.83 -11.94 13.21
C TYR A 57 -3.39 -12.67 14.49
N ASP A 58 -3.12 -13.97 14.38
CA ASP A 58 -2.65 -14.82 15.46
C ASP A 58 -1.12 -14.98 15.39
N SER A 59 -0.41 -14.39 16.37
CA SER A 59 1.06 -14.42 16.41
C SER A 59 1.64 -15.78 16.77
N SER A 60 0.82 -16.74 17.23
CA SER A 60 1.27 -18.12 17.49
C SER A 60 1.33 -18.97 16.22
N LYS A 61 0.66 -18.53 15.14
CA LYS A 61 0.58 -19.20 13.85
C LYS A 61 1.54 -18.61 12.84
N THR A 62 1.86 -19.38 11.80
CA THR A 62 2.66 -18.89 10.67
C THR A 62 1.86 -17.90 9.80
N PHE A 63 2.54 -17.14 8.94
CA PHE A 63 1.86 -16.23 8.02
C PHE A 63 0.87 -16.95 7.09
N SER A 64 1.27 -18.09 6.50
CA SER A 64 0.38 -18.92 5.66
C SER A 64 -0.87 -19.41 6.39
N GLN A 65 -0.81 -19.59 7.71
CA GLN A 65 -1.95 -20.05 8.50
C GLN A 65 -2.89 -18.91 8.89
N ASN A 66 -2.42 -17.66 8.81
CA ASN A 66 -3.20 -16.47 9.11
C ASN A 66 -3.94 -15.90 7.90
N VAL A 67 -3.50 -16.25 6.68
CA VAL A 67 -3.98 -15.70 5.41
C VAL A 67 -4.52 -16.84 4.56
N GLU A 68 -5.76 -16.73 4.08
CA GLU A 68 -6.43 -17.76 3.26
C GLU A 68 -6.04 -17.69 1.76
N SER A 69 -4.85 -17.15 1.46
CA SER A 69 -4.31 -17.03 0.12
C SER A 69 -3.46 -18.24 -0.25
N THR A 70 -3.50 -18.60 -1.53
CA THR A 70 -2.60 -19.64 -2.05
C THR A 70 -1.14 -19.16 -2.06
N ASN A 71 -0.21 -20.03 -1.69
CA ASN A 71 1.24 -19.75 -1.71
C ASN A 71 1.75 -19.12 -3.03
N PRO A 72 1.26 -19.52 -4.24
CA PRO A 72 1.67 -18.92 -5.51
C PRO A 72 1.34 -17.43 -5.66
N ILE A 73 0.32 -16.94 -4.95
CA ILE A 73 -0.04 -15.52 -4.99
C ILE A 73 0.88 -14.74 -4.06
N ILE A 74 1.12 -15.25 -2.85
CA ILE A 74 1.98 -14.61 -1.86
C ILE A 74 3.41 -14.43 -2.39
N SER A 75 3.92 -15.43 -3.14
CA SER A 75 5.26 -15.37 -3.71
C SER A 75 5.47 -14.27 -4.75
N ARG A 76 4.41 -13.61 -5.24
CA ARG A 76 4.51 -12.48 -6.19
C ARG A 76 4.60 -11.12 -5.51
N PHE A 77 4.45 -11.05 -4.19
CA PHE A 77 4.60 -9.80 -3.44
C PHE A 77 6.01 -9.69 -2.88
N ASP A 78 6.74 -8.64 -3.28
CA ASP A 78 8.10 -8.39 -2.78
C ASP A 78 8.11 -7.82 -1.35
N ILE A 79 7.04 -7.14 -0.95
CA ILE A 79 6.89 -6.49 0.36
C ILE A 79 5.59 -6.96 1.02
N LEU A 80 5.71 -7.50 2.23
CA LEU A 80 4.60 -7.98 3.04
C LEU A 80 4.59 -7.22 4.36
N CYS A 81 3.51 -6.47 4.62
CA CYS A 81 3.33 -5.70 5.86
C CYS A 81 2.26 -6.37 6.72
N VAL A 82 2.62 -6.78 7.95
CA VAL A 82 1.66 -7.30 8.94
C VAL A 82 1.38 -6.22 9.96
N VAL A 83 0.14 -5.71 9.98
CA VAL A 83 -0.34 -4.78 11.00
C VAL A 83 -0.93 -5.57 12.16
N LYS A 84 -0.36 -5.42 13.36
CA LYS A 84 -0.83 -6.08 14.58
C LYS A 84 -1.51 -5.08 15.49
N ASP A 85 -2.74 -5.40 15.87
CA ASP A 85 -3.51 -4.67 16.88
C ASP A 85 -3.10 -5.17 18.28
N VAL A 86 -2.10 -4.53 18.87
CA VAL A 86 -1.61 -4.82 20.23
C VAL A 86 -2.01 -3.68 21.15
N VAL A 87 -2.73 -4.00 22.22
CA VAL A 87 -3.16 -3.02 23.23
C VAL A 87 -1.94 -2.48 23.99
N ASP A 88 -1.78 -1.16 23.98
CA ASP A 88 -0.67 -0.43 24.61
C ASP A 88 -1.19 0.91 25.13
N LEU A 89 -1.33 1.02 26.45
CA LEU A 89 -1.99 2.17 27.09
C LEU A 89 -1.44 3.53 26.63
N VAL A 90 -0.13 3.63 26.45
CA VAL A 90 0.52 4.90 26.10
C VAL A 90 0.32 5.22 24.63
N LYS A 91 0.50 4.24 23.74
CA LYS A 91 0.28 4.44 22.30
C LYS A 91 -1.19 4.67 21.98
N ASP A 92 -2.08 3.98 22.67
CA ASP A 92 -3.52 4.09 22.50
C ASP A 92 -4.00 5.48 22.94
N GLU A 93 -3.47 6.02 24.05
CA GLU A 93 -3.76 7.40 24.47
C GLU A 93 -3.25 8.43 23.45
N MET A 94 -2.01 8.26 22.96
CA MET A 94 -1.43 9.15 21.94
C MET A 94 -2.23 9.12 20.63
N LEU A 95 -2.62 7.93 20.16
CA LEU A 95 -3.43 7.74 18.97
C LEU A 95 -4.83 8.36 19.15
N ALA A 96 -5.47 8.13 20.29
CA ALA A 96 -6.77 8.71 20.58
C ALA A 96 -6.74 10.23 20.54
N ARG A 97 -5.72 10.86 21.16
CA ARG A 97 -5.54 12.32 21.11
C ARG A 97 -5.38 12.81 19.68
N PHE A 98 -4.53 12.16 18.89
CA PHE A 98 -4.32 12.50 17.48
C PHE A 98 -5.61 12.40 16.65
N VAL A 99 -6.39 11.32 16.81
CA VAL A 99 -7.65 11.10 16.10
C VAL A 99 -8.67 12.19 16.44
N VAL A 100 -8.81 12.52 17.72
CA VAL A 100 -9.71 13.59 18.19
C VAL A 100 -9.30 14.94 17.60
N ASP A 101 -8.02 15.30 17.70
CA ASP A 101 -7.50 16.56 17.15
C ASP A 101 -7.69 16.66 15.63
N SER A 102 -7.51 15.54 14.91
CA SER A 102 -7.73 15.46 13.46
C SER A 102 -9.20 15.65 13.09
N HIS A 103 -10.13 15.05 13.85
CA HIS A 103 -11.56 15.21 13.62
C HIS A 103 -12.03 16.66 13.79
N PHE A 104 -11.52 17.39 14.78
CA PHE A 104 -11.82 18.81 14.95
C PHE A 104 -11.34 19.66 13.76
N LYS A 105 -10.18 19.33 13.18
CA LYS A 105 -9.59 20.06 12.05
C LYS A 105 -10.23 19.76 10.70
N SER A 106 -10.73 18.54 10.51
CA SER A 106 -11.25 18.04 9.23
C SER A 106 -12.75 18.31 9.01
N GLN A 107 -13.44 18.95 9.95
CA GLN A 107 -14.84 19.32 9.75
C GLN A 107 -14.98 20.27 8.54
N PRO A 108 -15.94 20.02 7.64
CA PRO A 108 -16.21 20.95 6.56
C PRO A 108 -16.61 22.29 7.17
N LYS A 109 -15.83 23.34 6.90
CA LYS A 109 -16.20 24.70 7.28
C LYS A 109 -17.48 25.06 6.53
N GLY A 110 -18.62 24.82 7.17
CA GLY A 110 -19.91 25.29 6.70
C GLY A 110 -19.83 26.78 6.46
N VAL A 111 -20.38 27.22 5.33
CA VAL A 111 -20.59 28.61 4.97
C VAL A 111 -21.30 29.31 6.13
N ASN A 112 -20.59 30.12 6.91
CA ASN A 112 -21.19 30.94 7.95
C ASN A 112 -21.81 32.19 7.29
N ILE A 113 -23.08 32.07 6.89
CA ILE A 113 -23.97 33.23 6.74
C ILE A 113 -24.71 33.37 8.07
N HIS A 114 -24.31 34.39 8.86
CA HIS A 114 -24.94 34.93 10.08
C HIS A 114 -25.12 33.94 11.26
N GLU A 115 -24.48 34.15 12.39
CA GLU A 115 -24.99 35.13 13.38
C GLU A 115 -23.87 35.76 14.22
N LYS A 116 -23.96 37.09 14.34
CA LYS A 116 -23.18 37.91 15.27
C LYS A 116 -24.08 38.24 16.47
N SER A 117 -23.78 37.69 17.65
CA SER A 117 -24.12 38.33 18.92
C SER A 117 -23.32 37.79 20.12
N ILE A 118 -22.22 38.50 20.40
CA ILE A 118 -21.83 39.07 21.71
C ILE A 118 -21.74 38.12 22.92
N SER A 119 -20.50 37.85 23.35
CA SER A 119 -20.01 38.25 24.68
C SER A 119 -18.47 38.33 24.69
N ASN A 120 -17.96 39.53 24.94
CA ASN A 120 -16.53 39.87 25.04
C ASN A 120 -15.91 39.35 26.34
N SER A 121 -14.73 38.72 26.25
CA SER A 121 -13.57 39.05 27.10
C SER A 121 -12.31 38.38 26.54
N HIS A 122 -11.41 39.22 26.01
CA HIS A 122 -9.95 39.06 25.99
C HIS A 122 -9.37 37.65 25.83
N ASP A 123 -8.99 37.30 24.60
CA ASP A 123 -7.58 37.06 24.25
C ASP A 123 -7.38 37.26 22.75
N LYS A 124 -6.69 38.34 22.39
CA LYS A 124 -6.01 38.45 21.10
C LYS A 124 -4.70 37.66 21.26
N ILE A 125 -4.32 36.91 20.22
CA ILE A 125 -3.10 36.08 20.12
C ILE A 125 -3.39 34.71 20.77
N GLU A 126 -3.57 33.60 20.06
CA GLU A 126 -2.80 33.09 18.93
C GLU A 126 -3.76 32.43 17.91
N THR A 127 -3.70 32.84 16.64
CA THR A 127 -3.70 31.83 15.59
C THR A 127 -2.50 30.96 15.90
N SER A 128 -2.69 29.88 16.65
CA SER A 128 -1.68 28.87 16.83
C SER A 128 -1.49 28.22 15.47
N SER A 129 -0.69 28.85 14.63
CA SER A 129 0.18 28.19 13.68
C SER A 129 1.13 27.31 14.47
N MET A 130 0.59 26.26 15.09
CA MET A 130 1.37 25.09 15.43
C MET A 130 1.55 24.32 14.14
N PRO A 131 2.76 23.80 13.92
CA PRO A 131 3.31 23.59 12.60
C PRO A 131 2.38 22.69 11.79
N THR A 132 2.12 23.03 10.53
CA THR A 132 2.05 21.95 9.54
C THR A 132 3.24 21.06 9.85
N ASP A 133 2.97 19.84 10.31
CA ASP A 133 3.98 18.88 10.72
C ASP A 133 5.13 18.94 9.72
N PRO A 134 6.34 19.38 10.10
CA PRO A 134 7.38 19.75 9.15
C PRO A 134 7.85 18.57 8.28
N GLU A 135 7.37 17.35 8.56
CA GLU A 135 7.57 16.13 7.79
C GLU A 135 6.48 15.82 6.75
N ILE A 136 5.34 16.51 6.74
CA ILE A 136 4.36 16.31 5.67
C ILE A 136 4.89 16.99 4.41
N LEU A 137 5.47 16.18 3.52
CA LEU A 137 5.88 16.59 2.18
C LEU A 137 4.74 17.40 1.54
N PRO A 138 4.95 18.69 1.23
CA PRO A 138 3.96 19.50 0.54
C PRO A 138 3.49 18.79 -0.72
N GLN A 139 2.17 18.78 -0.97
CA GLN A 139 1.57 18.10 -2.13
C GLN A 139 2.21 18.55 -3.46
N ASP A 140 2.74 19.77 -3.53
CA ASP A 140 3.47 20.30 -4.68
C ASP A 140 4.78 19.56 -4.99
N LEU A 141 5.44 18.96 -3.99
CA LEU A 141 6.62 18.11 -4.19
C LEU A 141 6.29 16.76 -4.80
N LEU A 142 5.00 16.36 -4.86
CA LEU A 142 4.59 15.14 -5.55
C LEU A 142 4.91 15.20 -7.06
N LYS A 143 5.01 16.41 -7.64
CA LYS A 143 5.50 16.62 -9.01
C LYS A 143 6.94 16.11 -9.18
N ASN A 144 7.78 16.24 -8.15
CA ASN A 144 9.17 15.78 -8.20
C ASN A 144 9.26 14.26 -8.27
N LEU A 145 8.30 13.53 -7.66
CA LEU A 145 8.26 12.07 -7.77
C LEU A 145 7.99 11.62 -9.22
N THR A 146 7.09 12.32 -9.91
CA THR A 146 6.82 12.05 -11.33
C THR A 146 8.06 12.34 -12.18
N PHE A 147 8.74 13.45 -11.92
CA PHE A 147 9.99 13.78 -12.60
C PHE A 147 11.06 12.70 -12.36
N ALA A 148 11.29 12.30 -11.10
CA ALA A 148 12.27 11.29 -10.75
C ALA A 148 11.96 9.95 -11.44
N LYS A 149 10.70 9.49 -11.40
CA LYS A 149 10.26 8.24 -12.05
C LYS A 149 10.51 8.22 -13.56
N LEU A 150 10.40 9.37 -14.24
CA LEU A 150 10.54 9.46 -15.69
C LEU A 150 11.98 9.73 -16.16
N ASN A 151 12.82 10.34 -15.32
CA ASN A 151 14.12 10.87 -15.75
C ASN A 151 15.33 10.31 -14.99
N VAL A 152 15.12 9.58 -13.88
CA VAL A 152 16.20 9.05 -13.05
C VAL A 152 16.15 7.52 -13.06
N PHE A 153 17.18 6.91 -13.62
CA PHE A 153 17.36 5.46 -13.69
C PHE A 153 18.69 5.11 -13.00
N PRO A 154 18.71 4.96 -11.67
CA PRO A 154 19.96 4.75 -10.95
C PRO A 154 20.60 3.41 -11.35
N SER A 155 21.93 3.40 -11.49
CA SER A 155 22.71 2.18 -11.70
C SER A 155 23.34 1.71 -10.40
N PHE A 156 23.45 0.38 -10.24
CA PHE A 156 24.11 -0.20 -9.09
C PHE A 156 25.63 -0.21 -9.26
N HIS A 157 26.34 0.02 -8.16
CA HIS A 157 27.79 -0.12 -8.10
C HIS A 157 28.18 -1.42 -7.39
N ASP A 158 29.31 -2.01 -7.79
CA ASP A 158 29.73 -3.37 -7.43
C ASP A 158 29.85 -3.61 -5.91
N ALA A 159 30.23 -2.57 -5.16
CA ALA A 159 30.37 -2.63 -3.70
C ALA A 159 29.05 -2.98 -2.97
N GLY A 160 27.89 -2.68 -3.57
CA GLY A 160 26.58 -3.02 -3.00
C GLY A 160 26.16 -4.46 -3.28
N LEU A 161 26.64 -5.05 -4.38
CA LEU A 161 26.20 -6.36 -4.86
C LEU A 161 26.63 -7.48 -3.91
N ASN A 162 27.85 -7.41 -3.37
CA ASN A 162 28.34 -8.39 -2.41
C ASN A 162 27.48 -8.45 -1.13
N LYS A 163 27.04 -7.29 -0.63
CA LYS A 163 26.16 -7.22 0.55
C LYS A 163 24.79 -7.78 0.24
N LEU A 164 24.24 -7.48 -0.94
CA LEU A 164 22.95 -8.00 -1.39
C LEU A 164 22.99 -9.53 -1.48
N THR A 165 24.03 -10.09 -2.11
CA THR A 165 24.24 -11.54 -2.21
C THR A 165 24.32 -12.19 -0.83
N GLN A 166 25.04 -11.58 0.10
CA GLN A 166 25.14 -12.11 1.47
C GLN A 166 23.78 -12.11 2.18
N VAL A 167 23.07 -10.98 2.17
CA VAL A 167 21.74 -10.86 2.81
C VAL A 167 20.77 -11.86 2.20
N TYR A 168 20.77 -12.00 0.87
CA TYR A 168 19.93 -12.94 0.17
C TYR A 168 20.21 -14.40 0.57
N ALA A 169 21.49 -14.78 0.63
CA ALA A 169 21.90 -16.12 1.04
C ALA A 169 21.55 -16.42 2.51
N GLU A 170 21.62 -15.42 3.39
CA GLU A 170 21.19 -15.52 4.79
C GLU A 170 19.68 -15.72 4.90
N LEU A 171 18.88 -14.89 4.23
CA LEU A 171 17.42 -15.01 4.19
C LEU A 171 16.98 -16.38 3.66
N TRP A 172 17.62 -16.88 2.61
CA TRP A 172 17.31 -18.18 2.05
C TRP A 172 17.61 -19.32 3.03
N ARG A 173 18.78 -19.29 3.68
CA ARG A 173 19.20 -20.29 4.67
C ARG A 173 18.25 -20.35 5.85
N GLU A 174 17.83 -19.21 6.37
CA GLU A 174 16.87 -19.14 7.48
C GLU A 174 15.47 -19.63 7.07
N SER A 175 15.06 -19.35 5.83
CA SER A 175 13.75 -19.77 5.31
C SER A 175 13.60 -21.30 5.19
N LEU A 176 14.70 -22.03 4.95
CA LEU A 176 14.73 -23.50 4.93
C LEU A 176 14.60 -24.12 6.32
N VAL A 177 15.19 -23.48 7.34
CA VAL A 177 15.20 -23.99 8.72
C VAL A 177 13.86 -23.75 9.42
N ARG A 178 13.14 -22.66 9.08
CA ARG A 178 11.90 -22.25 9.76
C ARG A 178 10.59 -22.61 9.05
N PHE A 179 10.61 -23.51 8.06
CA PHE A 179 9.41 -24.04 7.40
C PHE A 179 8.47 -22.93 6.88
N SER A 180 8.88 -22.26 5.81
CA SER A 180 7.95 -21.49 4.98
C SER A 180 8.25 -21.73 3.51
N PHE A 181 7.63 -22.77 2.95
CA PHE A 181 7.51 -23.02 1.50
C PHE A 181 7.00 -21.80 0.70
N LEU A 182 6.49 -20.76 1.38
CA LEU A 182 6.08 -19.47 0.82
C LEU A 182 7.17 -18.75 0.03
N PHE A 183 8.42 -18.82 0.49
CA PHE A 183 9.48 -18.00 -0.09
C PHE A 183 10.30 -18.74 -1.16
N PHE A 184 10.18 -20.07 -1.24
CA PHE A 184 10.95 -20.87 -2.21
C PHE A 184 10.68 -20.46 -3.69
N PRO A 185 9.42 -20.21 -4.12
CA PRO A 185 9.15 -19.74 -5.49
C PRO A 185 9.59 -18.29 -5.73
N MET A 186 9.47 -17.42 -4.71
CA MET A 186 9.93 -16.03 -4.77
C MET A 186 11.46 -15.96 -4.94
N PHE A 187 12.18 -16.83 -4.23
CA PHE A 187 13.63 -16.93 -4.31
C PHE A 187 14.11 -17.56 -5.64
N GLN A 188 13.38 -18.50 -6.23
CA GLN A 188 13.76 -19.00 -7.55
C GLN A 188 13.73 -17.89 -8.62
N SER A 189 12.71 -17.01 -8.57
CA SER A 189 12.58 -15.90 -9.53
C SER A 189 13.68 -14.83 -9.39
N ILE A 190 14.20 -14.61 -8.18
CA ILE A 190 15.30 -13.66 -7.92
C ILE A 190 16.65 -14.26 -8.36
N CYS A 191 16.89 -15.55 -8.10
CA CYS A 191 18.07 -16.24 -8.60
C CYS A 191 18.14 -16.23 -10.13
N ASP A 192 17.01 -16.48 -10.81
CA ASP A 192 16.92 -16.44 -12.26
C ASP A 192 17.18 -15.00 -12.80
N PHE A 193 16.74 -13.96 -12.08
CA PHE A 193 17.01 -12.56 -12.44
C PHE A 193 18.49 -12.17 -12.28
N ILE A 194 19.17 -12.65 -11.22
CA ILE A 194 20.60 -12.42 -11.01
C ILE A 194 21.42 -13.15 -12.10
N HIS A 195 21.00 -14.34 -12.53
CA HIS A 195 21.67 -15.09 -13.59
C HIS A 195 21.54 -14.48 -14.98
N VAL A 196 20.52 -13.63 -15.21
CA VAL A 196 20.31 -12.89 -16.47
C VAL A 196 21.13 -11.60 -16.54
N ILE A 197 21.55 -11.06 -15.39
CA ILE A 197 22.36 -9.82 -15.30
C ILE A 197 23.87 -10.11 -15.28
N SER A 198 24.29 -11.34 -14.98
CA SER A 198 25.69 -11.80 -15.08
C SER A 198 26.01 -12.41 -16.44
#